data_AF-A0A9D8YS44-F1
#
_entry.id   AF-A0A9D8YS44-F1
#
_cell.length_a   1.000
_cell.length_b   1.000
_cell.length_c   1.000
_cell.angle_alpha   90.00
_cell.angle_beta   90.00
_cell.angle_gamma   90.00
#
_symmetry.space_group_name_H-M   'P 1'
#
loop_
_entity.id
_entity.type
_entity.pdbx_description
1 polymer ?
#
loop_
_entity_poly.entity_id
_entity_poly.type
_entity_poly.pdbx_seq_one_letter_code
_entity_poly.pdbx_strand_id
1 'polypeptide(L)' 'MNEDHADALLLYAHAFANRKDITNAYMVDLTDSEIVLEIPQGETLRVSLIEPVNTAEDAHRVLVAMVGEARNILSS' A
#
# COMPACT_ATOMS: atom_id res chain seq x y z
N MET A 1 -4.70 3.40 17.42
CA MET A 1 -4.56 4.35 16.29
C MET A 1 -3.24 4.21 15.52
N ASN A 2 -2.13 3.70 16.09
CA ASN A 2 -0.91 3.36 15.30
C ASN A 2 -1.00 1.99 14.58
N GLU A 3 -2.06 1.22 14.85
CA GLU A 3 -2.31 -0.11 14.27
C GLU A 3 -3.18 -0.05 13.01
N ASP A 4 -3.78 1.10 12.69
CA ASP A 4 -4.80 1.19 11.62
C ASP A 4 -4.22 1.27 10.20
N HIS A 5 -2.91 1.52 10.07
CA HIS A 5 -2.28 1.70 8.76
C HIS A 5 -1.21 0.66 8.44
N ALA A 6 -0.65 -0.04 9.42
CA ALA A 6 0.37 -1.07 9.16
C ALA A 6 -0.22 -2.26 8.38
N ASP A 7 -1.44 -2.69 8.73
CA ASP A 7 -2.17 -3.75 8.03
C ASP A 7 -2.52 -3.37 6.59
N ALA A 8 -2.86 -2.10 6.33
CA ALA A 8 -3.16 -1.62 4.98
C ALA A 8 -1.91 -1.64 4.08
N LEU A 9 -0.76 -1.19 4.60
CA LEU A 9 0.51 -1.21 3.87
C LEU A 9 0.95 -2.65 3.54
N LEU A 10 0.76 -3.58 4.47
CA LEU A 10 0.98 -5.01 4.25
C LEU A 10 0.07 -5.56 3.16
N LEU A 11 -1.23 -5.26 3.23
CA LEU A 11 -2.21 -5.64 2.21
C LEU A 11 -1.78 -5.17 0.82
N TYR A 12 -1.30 -3.93 0.70
CA TYR A 12 -0.82 -3.42 -0.59
C TYR A 12 0.40 -4.18 -1.10
N ALA A 13 1.39 -4.41 -0.25
CA ALA A 13 2.57 -5.17 -0.64
C ALA A 13 2.24 -6.63 -1.00
N HIS A 14 1.29 -7.25 -0.32
CA HIS A 14 0.80 -8.59 -0.63
C HIS A 14 0.03 -8.66 -1.96
N ALA A 15 -0.88 -7.71 -2.20
CA ALA A 15 -1.76 -7.72 -3.36
C ALA A 15 -1.08 -7.16 -4.63
N PHE A 16 -0.41 -6.01 -4.52
CA PHE A 16 0.15 -5.29 -5.67
C PHE A 16 1.62 -5.62 -5.92
N ALA A 17 2.41 -5.83 -4.87
CA ALA A 17 3.81 -6.22 -5.02
C ALA A 17 4.03 -7.74 -4.94
N ASN A 18 2.96 -8.53 -4.82
CA ASN A 18 2.96 -9.99 -4.72
C ASN A 18 3.90 -10.54 -3.63
N ARG A 19 4.21 -9.74 -2.60
CA ARG A 19 5.14 -10.13 -1.53
C ARG A 19 4.38 -10.67 -0.35
N LYS A 20 3.98 -11.95 -0.40
CA LYS A 20 3.26 -12.65 0.70
C LYS A 20 4.14 -13.04 1.90
N ASP A 21 5.46 -12.91 1.75
CA ASP A 21 6.45 -13.35 2.73
C ASP A 21 6.77 -12.31 3.82
N ILE A 22 6.29 -11.08 3.66
CA ILE A 22 6.60 -9.99 4.59
C ILE A 22 5.58 -9.92 5.71
N THR A 23 6.04 -9.61 6.92
CA THR A 23 5.19 -9.41 8.11
C THR A 23 5.08 -7.96 8.54
N ASN A 24 5.84 -7.07 7.89
CA ASN A 24 5.76 -5.64 8.11
C ASN A 24 6.14 -4.88 6.83
N ALA A 25 5.51 -3.73 6.61
CA ALA A 25 5.85 -2.79 5.55
C ALA A 25 5.79 -1.37 6.13
N TYR A 26 6.71 -0.52 5.71
CA TYR A 26 6.81 0.87 6.11
C TYR A 26 6.64 1.74 4.89
N MET A 27 5.73 2.70 4.97
CA MET A 27 5.64 3.71 3.93
C MET A 27 6.85 4.63 4.01
N VAL A 28 7.65 4.67 2.94
CA VAL A 28 8.83 5.54 2.88
C VAL A 28 8.61 6.75 1.99
N ASP A 29 7.81 6.61 0.94
CA ASP A 29 7.50 7.71 0.03
C ASP A 29 6.11 7.53 -0.60
N LEU A 30 5.51 8.64 -1.02
CA LEU A 30 4.26 8.67 -1.77
C LEU A 30 4.39 9.74 -2.84
N THR A 31 4.26 9.34 -4.08
CA THR A 31 4.14 10.26 -5.21
C THR A 31 2.68 10.38 -5.62
N ASP A 32 2.42 11.20 -6.64
CA ASP A 32 1.09 11.37 -7.22
C ASP A 32 0.54 10.08 -7.83
N SER A 33 1.38 9.11 -8.20
CA SER A 33 0.96 7.91 -8.93
C SER A 33 1.42 6.59 -8.31
N GLU A 34 2.34 6.62 -7.34
CA GLU A 34 2.91 5.40 -6.72
C GLU A 34 3.20 5.60 -5.23
N ILE A 35 3.16 4.49 -4.49
CA ILE A 35 3.57 4.42 -3.08
C ILE A 35 4.85 3.60 -3.01
N VAL A 36 5.86 4.15 -2.35
CA VAL A 36 7.09 3.42 -2.04
C VAL A 36 6.98 2.88 -0.62
N LEU A 37 7.04 1.56 -0.51
CA LEU A 37 7.00 0.81 0.73
C LEU A 37 8.38 0.18 0.96
N GLU A 38 8.99 0.38 2.12
CA GLU A 38 10.19 -0.34 2.54
C GLU A 38 9.80 -1.52 3.43
N ILE A 39 10.40 -2.68 3.16
CA ILE A 39 10.21 -3.87 3.98
C ILE A 39 11.45 -4.09 4.86
N PRO A 40 11.30 -4.75 6.03
CA PRO A 40 12.41 -4.96 6.96
C PRO A 40 13.55 -5.81 6.37
N GLN A 41 13.35 -6.44 5.22
CA GLN A 41 14.40 -7.13 4.46
C GLN A 41 15.37 -6.17 3.74
N GLY A 42 15.16 -4.83 3.83
CA GLY A 42 15.97 -3.82 3.16
C GLY A 42 15.64 -3.66 1.67
N GLU A 43 14.44 -4.05 1.26
CA GLU A 43 13.95 -3.91 -0.11
C GLU A 43 12.84 -2.85 -0.16
N THR A 44 12.76 -2.13 -1.28
CA THR A 44 11.71 -1.14 -1.54
C THR A 44 10.74 -1.69 -2.59
N LEU A 45 9.47 -1.77 -2.24
CA LEU A 45 8.36 -2.12 -3.11
C LEU A 45 7.70 -0.84 -3.62
N ARG A 46 7.34 -0.84 -4.90
CA ARG A 46 6.66 0.30 -5.55
C ARG A 46 5.27 -0.18 -5.94
N VAL A 47 4.25 0.45 -5.37
CA VAL A 47 2.85 0.11 -5.59
C VAL A 47 2.21 1.22 -6.40
N SER A 48 1.79 0.93 -7.62
CA SER A 48 1.06 1.89 -8.45
C SER A 48 -0.32 2.16 -7.85
N LEU A 49 -0.66 3.44 -7.74
CA LEU A 49 -2.00 3.87 -7.35
C LEU A 49 -2.99 3.57 -8.47
N ILE A 50 -4.23 3.27 -8.08
CA ILE A 50 -5.34 3.11 -9.05
C ILE A 50 -5.77 4.45 -9.66
N GLU A 51 -5.54 5.55 -8.94
CA GLU A 51 -5.90 6.91 -9.32
C GLU A 51 -4.84 7.89 -8.82
N PRO A 52 -4.57 8.99 -9.57
CA PRO A 52 -3.53 9.94 -9.19
C PRO A 52 -3.96 10.85 -8.04
N VAL A 53 -3.13 10.90 -7.00
CA VAL A 53 -3.38 11.66 -5.77
C VAL A 53 -2.75 13.05 -5.84
N ASN A 54 -3.59 14.08 -5.81
CA ASN A 54 -3.15 15.48 -5.92
C ASN A 54 -3.21 16.24 -4.58
N THR A 55 -4.03 15.76 -3.66
CA THR A 55 -4.22 16.35 -2.32
C THR A 55 -4.23 15.25 -1.26
N ALA A 56 -3.99 15.63 0.00
CA ALA A 56 -4.04 14.68 1.12
C ALA A 56 -5.42 14.01 1.28
N GLU A 57 -6.50 14.72 0.95
CA GLU A 57 -7.86 14.17 0.94
C GLU A 57 -8.02 13.07 -0.12
N ASP A 58 -7.46 13.30 -1.30
CA ASP A 58 -7.49 12.33 -2.39
C ASP A 58 -6.64 11.09 -2.04
N ALA A 59 -5.45 11.30 -1.46
CA ALA A 59 -4.61 10.21 -0.97
C ALA A 59 -5.37 9.29 -0.01
N HIS A 60 -6.09 9.84 0.97
CA HIS A 60 -6.91 9.03 1.87
C HIS A 60 -7.98 8.22 1.12
N ARG A 61 -8.65 8.84 0.15
CA ARG A 61 -9.71 8.21 -0.63
C ARG A 61 -9.18 7.07 -1.50
N VAL A 62 -8.09 7.30 -2.22
CA VAL A 62 -7.42 6.32 -3.07
C VAL A 62 -6.87 5.17 -2.23
N LEU A 63 -6.23 5.47 -1.10
CA LEU A 63 -5.76 4.43 -0.17
C LEU A 63 -6.91 3.52 0.27
N VAL A 64 -8.02 4.08 0.73
CA VAL A 64 -9.19 3.28 1.15
C VAL A 64 -9.73 2.41 0.01
N ALA A 65 -9.83 2.96 -1.21
CA ALA A 65 -10.25 2.19 -2.39
C ALA A 65 -9.28 1.05 -2.70
N MET A 66 -7.98 1.31 -2.64
CA MET A 66 -6.94 0.29 -2.82
C MET A 66 -6.99 -0.81 -1.76
N VAL A 67 -7.41 -0.52 -0.51
CA VAL A 67 -7.56 -1.58 0.51
C VAL A 67 -8.67 -2.55 0.09
N GLY A 68 -9.78 -2.02 -0.42
CA GLY A 68 -10.88 -2.83 -0.96
C GLY A 68 -10.41 -3.73 -2.11
N GLU A 69 -9.68 -3.16 -3.06
CA GLU A 69 -9.12 -3.87 -4.20
C GLU A 69 -8.12 -4.95 -3.76
N ALA A 70 -7.18 -4.61 -2.87
CA ALA A 70 -6.19 -5.54 -2.34
C ALA A 70 -6.84 -6.76 -1.68
N ARG A 71 -7.90 -6.53 -0.90
CA ARG A 71 -8.67 -7.62 -0.28
C ARG A 71 -9.35 -8.49 -1.34
N ASN A 72 -9.87 -7.90 -2.41
CA ASN A 72 -10.50 -8.64 -3.52
C ASN A 72 -9.47 -9.52 -4.25
N ILE A 73 -8.29 -8.96 -4.55
CA ILE A 73 -7.17 -9.68 -5.20
C ILE A 73 -6.70 -10.87 -4.35
N LEU A 74 -6.58 -10.68 -3.03
CA LEU A 74 -6.13 -11.75 -2.13
C LEU A 74 -7.20 -12.80 -1.82
N SER A 75 -8.48 -12.47 -2.05
CA SER A 75 -9.61 -13.39 -1.87
C SER A 75 -9.94 -14.18 -3.14
N SER A 76 -9.25 -13.91 -4.26
CA SER A 76 -9.48 -14.50 -5.59
C SER A 76 -8.47 -15.59 -5.95
#